data_AF-A0A9D2KWQ4-F1
#
_entry.id   AF-A0A9D2KWQ4-F1
#
_cell.length_a   1.000
_cell.length_b   1.000
_cell.length_c   1.000
_cell.angle_alpha   90.00
_cell.angle_beta   90.00
_cell.angle_gamma   90.00
#
_symmetry.space_group_name_H-M   'P 1'
#
loop_
_entity.id
_entity.type
_entity.pdbx_description
1 polymer ?
#
loop_
_entity_poly.entity_id
_entity_poly.type
_entity_poly.pdbx_seq_one_letter_code
_entity_poly.pdbx_strand_id
1 'polypeptide(L)' 'MENKKSVSMFMARDIAVIGLMIALKVVLTRFLAVETQFVRVGFSFIPTILLAIMYGPWVGAFSGALADVAGFF' A
#
# COMPACT_ATOMS: atom_id res chain seq x y z
N MET A 1 22.69 -27.39 -8.05
CA MET A 1 22.26 -26.38 -9.04
C MET A 1 21.79 -25.16 -8.26
N GLU A 2 22.63 -24.14 -8.24
CA GLU A 2 22.51 -22.95 -7.39
C GLU A 2 21.27 -22.13 -7.79
N ASN A 3 20.25 -22.11 -6.92
CA ASN A 3 19.08 -21.27 -7.10
C ASN A 3 19.46 -19.84 -6.72
N LYS A 4 20.00 -19.11 -7.69
CA LYS A 4 20.27 -17.68 -7.59
C LYS A 4 18.92 -16.96 -7.60
N LYS A 5 18.32 -16.81 -6.42
CA LYS A 5 17.12 -15.98 -6.21
C LYS A 5 17.48 -14.56 -6.66
N SER A 6 17.10 -14.21 -7.89
CA SER A 6 17.30 -12.88 -8.45
C SER A 6 16.53 -11.90 -7.58
N VAL A 7 17.23 -11.18 -6.71
CA VAL A 7 16.64 -10.13 -5.90
C VAL A 7 16.23 -9.03 -6.87
N SER A 8 14.91 -8.81 -7.04
CA SER A 8 14.44 -7.70 -7.87
C SER A 8 14.91 -6.39 -7.22
N MET A 9 15.86 -5.72 -7.86
CA MET A 9 16.38 -4.45 -7.37
C MET A 9 15.31 -3.38 -7.60
N PHE A 10 14.77 -2.82 -6.52
CA PHE A 10 13.85 -1.67 -6.61
C PHE A 10 14.63 -0.45 -7.06
N MET A 11 14.14 0.23 -8.09
CA MET A 11 14.67 1.52 -8.51
C MET A 11 14.06 2.65 -7.69
N ALA A 12 14.71 3.82 -7.68
CA ALA A 12 14.19 5.02 -7.00
C ALA A 12 12.76 5.37 -7.44
N ARG A 13 12.43 5.14 -8.72
CA ARG A 13 11.08 5.32 -9.25
C ARG A 13 10.06 4.41 -8.57
N ASP A 14 10.41 3.15 -8.31
CA ASP A 14 9.49 2.19 -7.69
C ASP A 14 9.19 2.58 -6.25
N ILE A 15 10.21 3.03 -5.52
CA ILE A 15 10.07 3.54 -4.15
C ILE A 15 9.16 4.78 -4.13
N ALA A 16 9.35 5.71 -5.09
CA ALA A 16 8.50 6.90 -5.21
C ALA A 16 7.03 6.52 -5.51
N VAL A 17 6.80 5.55 -6.38
CA VAL A 17 5.45 5.05 -6.71
C VAL A 17 4.81 4.38 -5.48
N ILE A 18 5.55 3.55 -4.74
CA ILE A 18 5.07 2.92 -3.50
C ILE A 18 4.70 3.99 -2.46
N GLY A 19 5.56 4.99 -2.25
CA GLY A 19 5.31 6.09 -1.31
C GLY A 19 4.07 6.91 -1.69
N LEU A 20 3.90 7.20 -2.99
CA LEU A 20 2.71 7.90 -3.50
C LEU A 20 1.42 7.08 -3.26
N MET A 21 1.46 5.77 -3.51
CA MET A 21 0.31 4.89 -3.27
C MET A 21 -0.04 4.79 -1.78
N ILE A 22 0.96 4.77 -0.89
CA ILE A 22 0.77 4.82 0.56
C ILE A 22 0.06 6.13 0.97
N ALA A 23 0.56 7.27 0.48
CA ALA A 23 -0.07 8.56 0.75
C ALA A 23 -1.52 8.60 0.22
N LEU A 24 -1.76 8.05 -0.97
CA LEU A 24 -3.10 7.94 -1.55
C LEU A 24 -4.02 7.09 -0.67
N LYS A 25 -3.56 5.94 -0.13
CA LYS A 25 -4.35 5.12 0.81
C LYS A 25 -4.79 5.94 2.03
N VAL A 26 -3.88 6.72 2.63
CA VAL A 26 -4.19 7.53 3.81
C VAL A 26 -5.25 8.59 3.48
N VAL A 27 -5.11 9.28 2.35
CA VAL A 27 -6.09 10.28 1.87
C VAL A 27 -7.45 9.63 1.61
N LEU A 28 -7.51 8.50 0.89
CA LEU A 28 -8.76 7.78 0.63
C LEU A 28 -9.44 7.33 1.93
N THR A 29 -8.64 6.91 2.91
CA THR A 29 -9.15 6.52 4.22
C THR A 29 -9.75 7.72 4.93
N ARG A 30 -9.09 8.89 4.96
CA ARG A 30 -9.58 10.09 5.67
C ARG A 30 -10.76 10.79 5.01
N PHE A 31 -10.78 10.90 3.68
CA PHE A 31 -11.74 11.77 2.99
C PHE A 31 -12.88 11.03 2.28
N LEU A 32 -12.64 9.82 1.79
CA LEU A 32 -13.62 9.05 1.00
C LEU A 32 -14.21 7.86 1.77
N ALA A 33 -13.85 7.70 3.06
CA ALA A 33 -14.49 6.69 3.90
C ALA A 33 -15.83 7.20 4.42
N VAL A 34 -16.86 6.36 4.29
CA VAL A 34 -18.15 6.58 4.93
C VAL A 34 -18.07 5.95 6.31
N GLU A 35 -18.07 6.80 7.33
CA GLU A 35 -18.04 6.40 8.73
C GLU A 35 -19.44 6.49 9.33
N THR A 36 -19.88 5.37 9.90
CA THR A 36 -21.05 5.30 10.79
C THR A 36 -20.56 5.07 12.22
N GLN A 37 -21.46 5.14 13.22
CA GLN A 37 -21.10 4.96 14.63
C GLN A 37 -20.37 3.64 14.95
N PHE A 38 -20.56 2.60 14.13
CA PHE A 38 -19.99 1.26 14.38
C PHE A 38 -19.19 0.70 13.20
N VAL A 39 -19.42 1.18 11.98
CA VAL A 39 -18.84 0.61 10.76
C VAL A 39 -18.24 1.71 9.91
N ARG A 40 -17.00 1.49 9.47
CA ARG A 40 -16.32 2.30 8.47
C ARG A 40 -16.19 1.50 7.18
N VAL A 41 -16.76 2.02 6.10
CA VAL A 41 -16.59 1.47 4.76
C VAL A 41 -15.82 2.48 3.94
N GLY A 42 -14.68 2.08 3.37
CA GLY A 42 -13.83 2.98 2.61
C GLY A 42 -13.11 2.28 1.47
N PHE A 43 -12.46 3.08 0.63
CA PHE A 43 -11.79 2.65 -0.60
C PHE A 43 -10.27 2.47 -0.42
N SER A 44 -9.79 2.36 0.81
CA SER A 44 -8.37 2.22 1.17
C SER A 44 -7.71 0.94 0.63
N PHE A 45 -8.52 -0.02 0.19
CA PHE A 45 -8.05 -1.25 -0.45
C PHE A 45 -7.48 -1.02 -1.85
N ILE A 46 -7.95 -0.01 -2.59
CA ILE A 46 -7.58 0.21 -4.00
C ILE A 46 -6.06 0.39 -4.17
N PRO A 47 -5.39 1.30 -3.44
CA PRO A 47 -3.94 1.51 -3.59
C PRO A 47 -3.13 0.27 -3.18
N THR A 48 -3.59 -0.44 -2.15
CA THR A 48 -2.92 -1.64 -1.63
C THR A 48 -2.96 -2.79 -2.64
N ILE A 49 -4.12 -3.02 -3.27
CA ILE A 49 -4.29 -4.06 -4.30
C ILE A 49 -3.49 -3.71 -5.54
N LEU A 50 -3.48 -2.44 -5.97
CA LEU A 50 -2.65 -1.99 -7.09
C LEU A 50 -1.17 -2.27 -6.84
N LEU A 51 -0.66 -1.96 -5.65
CA LEU A 51 0.73 -2.28 -5.29
C LEU A 51 0.99 -3.80 -5.26
N ALA A 52 0.04 -4.59 -4.77
CA ALA A 52 0.17 -6.05 -4.76
C ALA A 52 0.23 -6.63 -6.18
N ILE A 53 -0.54 -6.07 -7.12
CA ILE A 53 -0.54 -6.47 -8.54
C ILE A 53 0.77 -6.05 -9.22
N MET A 54 1.25 -4.83 -8.96
CA MET A 54 2.44 -4.28 -9.62
C MET A 54 3.75 -4.84 -9.11
N TYR A 55 3.88 -5.01 -7.79
CA TYR A 55 5.14 -5.33 -7.10
C TYR A 55 5.09 -6.63 -6.31
N GLY A 56 3.97 -7.36 -6.36
CA GLY A 56 3.77 -8.63 -5.70
C GLY A 56 3.13 -8.53 -4.30
N PRO A 57 2.64 -9.66 -3.77
CA PRO A 57 1.82 -9.68 -2.56
C PRO A 57 2.54 -9.16 -1.32
N TRP A 58 3.85 -9.37 -1.21
CA TRP A 58 4.66 -8.91 -0.08
C TRP A 58 4.75 -7.38 -0.02
N VAL A 59 4.92 -6.71 -1.16
CA VAL A 59 4.98 -5.23 -1.20
C VAL A 59 3.61 -4.63 -0.86
N GLY A 60 2.51 -5.25 -1.31
CA GLY A 60 1.16 -4.87 -0.90
C GLY A 60 0.96 -4.98 0.62
N ALA A 61 1.39 -6.10 1.22
CA ALA A 61 1.28 -6.29 2.67
C ALA A 61 2.08 -5.24 3.47
N PHE A 62 3.35 -5.02 3.11
CA PHE A 62 4.20 -4.04 3.79
C PHE A 62 3.69 -2.60 3.61
N SER A 63 3.30 -2.22 2.39
CA SER A 63 2.73 -0.88 2.14
C SER A 63 1.42 -0.66 2.90
N GLY A 64 0.59 -1.70 3.05
CA GLY A 64 -0.61 -1.67 3.87
C GLY A 64 -0.30 -1.32 5.32
N ALA A 65 0.60 -2.06 5.95
CA ALA A 65 1.03 -1.82 7.34
C ALA A 65 1.66 -0.42 7.51
N LEU A 66 2.52 0.01 6.59
CA LEU A 66 3.12 1.33 6.61
C LEU A 66 2.08 2.45 6.51
N ALA A 67 1.07 2.29 5.64
CA ALA A 67 0.00 3.26 5.51
C ALA A 67 -0.89 3.34 6.76
N ASP A 68 -1.11 2.23 7.46
CA ASP A 68 -1.89 2.23 8.70
C ASP A 68 -1.12 2.94 9.82
N VAL A 69 0.20 2.69 9.93
CA VAL A 69 1.08 3.43 10.85
C VAL A 69 1.11 4.92 10.49
N ALA A 70 1.28 5.26 9.22
CA ALA A 70 1.33 6.65 8.76
C ALA A 70 -0.01 7.39 8.93
N GLY A 71 -1.14 6.70 8.76
CA GLY A 71 -2.47 7.27 8.91
C GLY A 71 -2.94 7.38 10.37
N PHE A 72 -2.34 6.60 11.27
CA PHE A 72 -2.57 6.64 12.71
C PHE A 72 -2.06 7.94 13.35
N PHE A 73 -0.92 8.45 12.87
CA PHE A 73 -0.39 9.75 13.29
C PHE A 73 -1.11 10.92 12.59
#